data_AF-X0WD17-F1
#
_entry.id   AF-X0WD17-F1
#
_cell.length_a   1.000
_cell.length_b   1.000
_cell.length_c   1.000
_cell.angle_alpha   90.00
_cell.angle_beta   90.00
_cell.angle_gamma   90.00
#
_symmetry.space_group_name_H-M   'P 1'
#
loop_
_entity.id
_entity.type
_entity.pdbx_description
1 polymer ?
#
loop_
_entity_poly.entity_id
_entity_poly.type
_entity_poly.pdbx_seq_one_letter_code
_entity_poly.pdbx_strand_id
1 'polypeptide(L)'
;SKNYGETWEDISKGIPIGPVNVIREDPFDKNILYVGTDAGVYVSKDRGETWNVLGGNLSTVYVLDLIIHPRDNVIVIATHGRGMWALDAKPINKGRRQRSFF
;
A
#
# COMPACT_ATOMS: atom_id res chain seq x y z
N SER A 1 10.73 -12.25 -2.68
CA SER A 1 11.89 -13.16 -2.72
C SER A 1 13.12 -12.48 -2.13
N LYS A 2 14.04 -13.25 -1.52
CA LYS A 2 15.34 -12.78 -1.01
C LYS A 2 16.53 -13.32 -1.83
N ASN A 3 16.24 -14.07 -2.89
CA ASN A 3 17.19 -14.82 -3.72
C ASN A 3 16.78 -14.76 -5.20
N TYR A 4 16.55 -13.55 -5.72
CA TYR A 4 16.28 -13.31 -7.14
C TYR A 4 15.12 -14.13 -7.75
N GLY A 5 14.16 -14.55 -6.94
CA GLY A 5 12.98 -15.29 -7.37
C GLY A 5 13.09 -16.82 -7.27
N GLU A 6 14.19 -17.37 -6.77
CA GLU A 6 14.33 -18.81 -6.55
C GLU A 6 13.34 -19.36 -5.52
N THR A 7 13.15 -18.63 -4.42
CA THR A 7 12.14 -18.96 -3.41
C THR A 7 11.30 -17.75 -3.01
N TRP A 8 10.08 -18.06 -2.59
CA TRP A 8 9.07 -17.10 -2.15
C TRP A 8 8.57 -17.49 -0.78
N GLU A 9 8.32 -16.46 0.03
CA GLU A 9 7.75 -16.57 1.36
C GLU A 9 6.36 -15.95 1.26
N ASP A 10 5.34 -16.68 1.74
CA ASP A 10 3.98 -16.17 1.78
C ASP A 10 3.86 -15.10 2.86
N ILE A 11 3.40 -13.92 2.46
CA ILE A 11 3.14 -12.77 3.34
C ILE A 11 1.67 -12.37 3.33
N SER A 12 0.75 -13.22 2.86
CA SER A 12 -0.68 -12.87 2.68
C SER A 12 -1.50 -12.95 3.97
N LYS A 13 -0.90 -13.36 5.10
CA LYS A 13 -1.59 -13.61 6.37
C LYS A 13 -2.41 -12.40 6.82
N GLY A 14 -3.74 -12.55 6.85
CA GLY A 14 -4.68 -11.51 7.28
C GLY A 14 -5.30 -10.69 6.15
N ILE A 15 -4.85 -10.88 4.90
CA ILE A 15 -5.57 -10.41 3.71
C ILE A 15 -6.67 -11.44 3.39
N PRO A 16 -7.94 -11.04 3.17
CA PRO A 16 -8.98 -11.97 2.75
C PRO A 16 -8.63 -12.68 1.45
N ILE A 17 -9.07 -13.93 1.32
CA ILE A 17 -8.91 -14.71 0.08
C ILE A 17 -9.60 -13.97 -1.06
N GLY A 18 -8.84 -13.66 -2.11
CA GLY A 18 -9.33 -12.99 -3.30
C GLY A 18 -8.19 -12.42 -4.15
N PRO A 19 -8.53 -11.75 -5.27
CA PRO A 19 -7.53 -11.13 -6.13
C PRO A 19 -6.74 -10.02 -5.43
N VAL A 20 -5.42 -10.07 -5.59
CA VAL A 20 -4.49 -8.98 -5.28
C VAL A 20 -3.99 -8.44 -6.61
N ASN A 21 -4.35 -7.19 -6.91
CA ASN A 21 -4.13 -6.60 -8.23
C ASN A 21 -2.82 -5.79 -8.29
N VAL A 22 -2.38 -5.27 -7.15
CA VAL A 22 -1.18 -4.44 -7.04
C VAL A 22 -0.51 -4.59 -5.68
N ILE A 23 0.82 -4.58 -5.66
CA ILE A 23 1.64 -4.37 -4.45
C ILE A 23 2.65 -3.24 -4.71
N ARG A 24 2.86 -2.38 -3.71
CA ARG A 24 3.85 -1.28 -3.73
C ARG A 24 4.60 -1.20 -2.41
N GLU A 25 5.90 -0.96 -2.48
CA GLU A 25 6.73 -0.54 -1.33
C GLU A 25 6.62 0.98 -1.18
N ASP A 26 6.55 1.49 0.05
CA ASP A 26 6.60 2.93 0.30
C ASP A 26 7.98 3.50 -0.10
N PRO A 27 8.04 4.66 -0.80
CA PRO A 27 9.30 5.23 -1.25
C PRO A 27 10.21 5.75 -0.11
N PHE A 28 9.68 5.91 1.10
CA PHE A 28 10.42 6.43 2.26
C PHE A 28 10.70 5.40 3.34
N ASP A 29 9.92 4.32 3.40
CA ASP A 29 10.12 3.23 4.36
C ASP A 29 9.88 1.86 3.75
N LYS A 30 10.96 1.09 3.57
CA LYS A 30 10.91 -0.25 2.99
C LYS A 30 10.12 -1.27 3.84
N ASN A 31 9.75 -0.91 5.06
CA ASN A 31 8.89 -1.75 5.90
C ASN A 31 7.41 -1.57 5.59
N ILE A 32 7.03 -0.48 4.93
CA ILE A 32 5.65 -0.19 4.60
C ILE A 32 5.32 -0.74 3.22
N LEU A 33 4.31 -1.61 3.16
CA LEU A 33 3.80 -2.20 1.94
C LEU A 33 2.31 -1.87 1.81
N TYR A 34 1.88 -1.59 0.58
CA TYR A 34 0.49 -1.37 0.23
C TYR A 34 0.05 -2.43 -0.78
N VAL A 35 -1.14 -2.99 -0.59
CA VAL A 35 -1.75 -3.92 -1.54
C VAL A 35 -3.16 -3.49 -1.90
N GLY A 36 -3.44 -3.42 -3.20
CA GLY A 36 -4.77 -3.19 -3.73
C GLY A 36 -5.42 -4.52 -4.08
N THR A 37 -6.64 -4.72 -3.61
CA THR A 37 -7.43 -5.95 -3.80
C THR A 37 -8.83 -5.61 -4.28
N ASP A 38 -9.62 -6.65 -4.50
CA ASP A 38 -11.06 -6.51 -4.78
C ASP A 38 -11.88 -6.12 -3.53
N ALA A 39 -11.26 -6.05 -2.36
CA ALA A 39 -11.91 -5.62 -1.11
C ALA A 39 -11.50 -4.20 -0.67
N GLY A 40 -10.52 -3.59 -1.34
CA GLY A 40 -9.97 -2.28 -0.99
C GLY A 40 -8.45 -2.30 -0.92
N VAL A 41 -7.87 -1.40 -0.14
CA VAL A 41 -6.42 -1.36 0.08
C VAL A 41 -6.10 -1.86 1.49
N TYR A 42 -5.05 -2.67 1.60
CA TYR A 42 -4.44 -3.05 2.87
C TYR A 42 -3.03 -2.49 2.96
N VAL A 43 -2.58 -2.18 4.17
CA VAL A 43 -1.26 -1.68 4.48
C VAL A 43 -0.61 -2.54 5.56
N SER A 44 0.65 -2.90 5.33
CA SER A 44 1.56 -3.47 6.32
C SER A 44 2.59 -2.42 6.70
N LYS A 45 3.02 -2.42 7.97
CA LYS A 45 4.12 -1.58 8.48
C LYS A 45 5.34 -2.42 8.92
N ASP A 46 5.32 -3.71 8.62
CA ASP A 46 6.23 -4.74 9.11
C ASP A 46 6.60 -5.74 7.99
N ARG A 47 6.77 -5.23 6.76
CA ARG A 47 7.15 -6.04 5.56
C ARG A 47 6.22 -7.22 5.24
N GLY A 48 4.96 -7.13 5.62
CA GLY A 48 3.93 -8.12 5.32
C GLY A 48 3.71 -9.16 6.43
N GLU A 49 4.30 -8.99 7.62
CA GLU A 49 4.00 -9.83 8.78
C GLU A 49 2.55 -9.63 9.26
N THR A 50 2.04 -8.39 9.22
CA THR A 50 0.65 -8.04 9.51
C THR A 50 0.07 -7.05 8.51
N TRP A 51 -1.23 -7.18 8.22
CA TRP A 51 -1.97 -6.33 7.29
C TRP A 51 -3.19 -5.70 7.95
N ASN A 52 -3.42 -4.42 7.67
CA ASN A 52 -4.56 -3.66 8.17
C ASN A 52 -5.25 -2.94 7.01
N VAL A 53 -6.56 -2.75 7.08
CA VAL A 53 -7.30 -1.97 6.07
C VAL A 53 -6.76 -0.54 6.03
N LEU A 54 -6.50 -0.03 4.83
CA LEU A 54 -6.18 1.37 4.59
C LEU A 54 -7.41 2.19 4.96
N GLY A 55 -7.33 2.95 6.05
CA GLY A 55 -8.41 3.83 6.50
C GLY A 55 -8.69 4.98 5.53
N GLY A 56 -9.42 6.01 5.98
CA GLY A 56 -9.69 7.20 5.17
C GLY A 56 -10.99 7.12 4.35
N ASN A 57 -11.99 6.38 4.84
CA ASN A 57 -13.33 6.25 4.23
C ASN A 57 -13.33 5.68 2.80
N LEU A 58 -12.29 4.95 2.40
CA LEU A 58 -12.32 4.18 1.17
C LEU A 58 -13.35 3.05 1.32
N SER A 59 -14.44 3.14 0.57
CA SER A 59 -15.45 2.07 0.51
C SER A 59 -14.87 0.79 -0.05
N THR A 60 -15.43 -0.37 0.29
CA THR A 60 -15.14 -1.64 -0.40
C THR A 60 -15.32 -1.49 -1.91
N VAL A 61 -14.21 -1.55 -2.64
CA VAL A 61 -14.12 -1.30 -4.08
C VAL A 61 -12.95 -2.04 -4.67
N TYR A 62 -13.05 -2.43 -5.94
CA TYR A 62 -11.93 -3.04 -6.66
C TYR A 62 -10.86 -2.00 -6.92
N VAL A 63 -9.67 -2.27 -6.40
CA VAL A 63 -8.48 -1.44 -6.60
C VAL A 63 -7.66 -2.06 -7.70
N LEU A 64 -7.50 -1.34 -8.81
CA LEU A 64 -6.79 -1.83 -9.99
C LEU A 64 -5.29 -1.50 -9.92
N ASP A 65 -4.96 -0.30 -9.42
CA ASP A 65 -3.59 0.13 -9.22
C ASP A 65 -3.52 1.20 -8.11
N LEU A 66 -2.34 1.39 -7.54
CA LEU A 66 -2.04 2.49 -6.64
C LEU A 66 -0.57 2.91 -6.77
N ILE A 67 -0.31 4.18 -6.47
CA ILE A 67 1.04 4.74 -6.38
C ILE A 67 1.17 5.64 -5.15
N ILE A 68 2.40 5.78 -4.66
CA ILE A 68 2.75 6.73 -3.61
C ILE A 68 3.64 7.77 -4.26
N HIS A 69 3.14 9.00 -4.42
CA HIS A 69 3.89 10.07 -5.02
C HIS A 69 4.97 10.55 -4.02
N PRO A 70 6.27 10.40 -4.32
CA PRO A 70 7.31 10.64 -3.33
C PRO A 70 7.35 12.11 -2.91
N ARG A 71 7.28 13.06 -3.85
CA ARG A 71 7.41 14.50 -3.52
C ARG A 71 6.33 14.96 -2.54
N ASP A 72 5.08 14.59 -2.81
CA ASP A 72 3.93 15.12 -2.07
C ASP A 72 3.48 14.19 -0.94
N ASN A 73 4.02 12.97 -0.88
CA ASN A 73 3.65 11.91 0.05
C ASN A 73 2.13 11.64 0.02
N VAL A 74 1.59 11.52 -1.20
CA VAL A 74 0.17 11.26 -1.47
C VAL A 74 0.03 9.87 -2.06
N ILE A 75 -0.93 9.10 -1.56
CA ILE A 75 -1.36 7.82 -2.14
C ILE A 75 -2.45 8.12 -3.16
N VAL A 76 -2.23 7.73 -4.41
CA VAL A 76 -3.24 7.79 -5.48
C VAL A 76 -3.72 6.38 -5.76
N ILE A 77 -5.04 6.17 -5.75
CA ILE A 77 -5.67 4.85 -5.86
C ILE A 77 -6.64 4.87 -7.04
N ALA A 78 -6.45 3.99 -8.00
CA ALA A 78 -7.33 3.80 -9.15
C ALA A 78 -8.35 2.70 -8.83
N THR A 79 -9.64 3.03 -8.91
CA THR A 79 -10.73 2.12 -8.55
C THR A 79 -11.61 1.79 -9.74
N HIS A 80 -12.22 0.60 -9.73
CA HIS A 80 -13.27 0.27 -10.69
C HIS A 80 -14.58 1.01 -10.35
N GLY A 81 -15.07 1.84 -11.27
CA GLY A 81 -16.40 2.46 -11.17
C GLY A 81 -16.55 3.59 -10.14
N ARG A 82 -15.49 3.95 -9.39
CA ARG A 82 -15.52 5.06 -8.40
C ARG A 82 -14.42 6.11 -8.61
N GLY A 83 -13.85 6.16 -9.81
CA GLY A 83 -12.81 7.13 -10.19
C GLY A 83 -11.49 6.89 -9.44
N MET A 84 -10.80 7.99 -9.12
CA MET A 84 -9.53 7.96 -8.40
C MET A 84 -9.65 8.63 -7.04
N TRP A 85 -8.94 8.09 -6.05
CA TRP A 85 -8.82 8.64 -4.72
C TRP A 85 -7.40 9.17 -4.49
N ALA A 86 -7.27 10.27 -3.75
CA ALA A 86 -6.00 10.81 -3.32
C ALA A 86 -6.03 11.01 -1.79
N LEU A 87 -5.09 10.41 -1.08
CA LEU A 87 -5.01 10.42 0.39
C LEU A 87 -3.60 10.86 0.83
N ASP A 88 -3.51 11.63 1.91
CA ASP A 88 -2.21 11.93 2.52
C ASP A 88 -1.62 10.64 3.13
N ALA A 89 -0.38 10.29 2.75
CA ALA A 89 0.33 9.13 3.28
C ALA A 89 1.04 9.44 4.62
N LYS A 90 1.16 10.72 5.02
CA LYS A 90 1.84 11.12 6.27
C LYS A 90 1.32 10.41 7.52
N PRO A 91 0.01 10.15 7.69
CA PRO A 91 -0.49 9.40 8.84
C PRO A 91 0.03 7.95 8.91
N ILE A 92 0.41 7.37 7.78
CA ILE A 92 0.98 6.03 7.68
C ILE A 92 2.49 6.08 7.94
N ASN A 93 3.16 7.08 7.35
CA ASN A 93 4.61 7.28 7.37
C ASN A 93 5.11 8.01 8.64
N LYS A 94 4.28 8.14 9.70
CA LYS A 94 4.63 8.90 10.90
C LYS A 94 5.94 8.38 11.53
N GLY A 95 6.99 9.19 11.45
CA GLY A 95 8.27 8.96 12.14
C GLY A 95 9.52 9.40 11.39
N ARG A 96 9.48 9.56 10.06
CA ARG A 96 10.65 9.96 9.28
C ARG A 96 10.34 11.22 8.47
N ARG A 97 10.83 12.36 8.96
CA ARG A 97 10.75 13.65 8.25
C ARG A 97 11.24 13.44 6.81
N GLN A 98 10.47 13.96 5.84
CA GLN A 98 11.01 14.28 4.53
C GLN A 98 12.33 15.02 4.78
N ARG A 99 13.44 14.51 4.24
CA ARG A 99 14.68 15.28 4.24
C ARG A 99 14.36 16.54 3.43
N SER A 100 14.13 17.64 4.13
CA SER A 100 14.04 18.95 3.51
C SER A 100 15.42 19.20 2.91
N PHE A 101 15.49 19.22 1.59
CA PHE A 101 16.65 19.72 0.87
C PHE A 101 16.43 21.21 0.65
N PHE A 102 16.70 22.02 1.66
CA PHE A 102 17.01 23.45 1.55
C PHE A 102 17.95 23.84 2.68
#